data_AF-A0A3D0ICS8-F1
#
_entry.id   AF-A0A3D0ICS8-F1
#
_cell.length_a   1.000
_cell.length_b   1.000
_cell.length_c   1.000
_cell.angle_alpha   90.00
_cell.angle_beta   90.00
_cell.angle_gamma   90.00
#
_symmetry.space_group_name_H-M   'P 1'
#
loop_
_entity.id
_entity.type
_entity.pdbx_description
1 polymer ?
#
loop_
_entity_poly.entity_id
_entity_poly.type
_entity_poly.pdbx_seq_one_letter_code
_entity_poly.pdbx_strand_id
1 'polypeptide(L)'
;MRIESIDRGVKLSVASISPTVRTRPVPNTLDKEDAIARNDALPAAHVKSRSADAPGSGRLPRGSASSRSPVLLVVAGRIATGKSTIARGLAEQLDAALLVADRTRERVLAELAHSTSPEAALRLNLQPGFADAIYAELLRRAREVLAPGRSVVLDAAFPRRALRRAALELAEELGARFLLVECRADDEVLRDRLAARATAAGVTPETWLPLLDGFNQAWQSIDEVSETSHLVLDTSGAPERGLDAARAWLAQVLAATPAVGAPGK
;
A
#
# COMPACT_ATOMS: atom_id res chain seq x y z
N MET A 1 20.06 -19.22 -35.41
CA MET A 1 20.30 -19.46 -33.97
C MET A 1 19.21 -18.71 -33.23
N ARG A 2 18.11 -19.38 -32.89
CA ARG A 2 16.89 -18.78 -32.32
C ARG A 2 17.09 -18.63 -30.81
N ILE A 3 16.84 -17.43 -30.30
CA ILE A 3 16.77 -17.11 -28.87
C ILE A 3 15.29 -17.24 -28.48
N GLU A 4 14.96 -18.24 -27.67
CA GLU A 4 13.63 -18.37 -27.07
C GLU A 4 13.58 -17.64 -25.74
N SER A 5 12.55 -16.78 -25.66
CA SER A 5 12.06 -16.02 -24.53
C SER A 5 11.64 -16.95 -23.37
N ILE A 6 12.02 -16.61 -22.14
CA ILE A 6 11.41 -17.19 -20.94
C ILE A 6 10.67 -16.08 -20.21
N ASP A 7 9.41 -15.93 -20.61
CA ASP A 7 8.34 -15.31 -19.86
C ASP A 7 7.92 -16.27 -18.73
N ARG A 8 8.10 -15.89 -17.47
CA ARG A 8 7.51 -16.60 -16.31
C ARG A 8 6.69 -15.63 -15.47
N GLY A 9 5.48 -15.38 -15.92
CA GLY A 9 4.39 -14.92 -15.07
C GLY A 9 4.11 -15.96 -13.97
N VAL A 10 4.35 -15.58 -12.71
CA VAL A 10 3.90 -16.35 -11.55
C VAL A 10 2.40 -16.09 -11.39
N LYS A 11 1.58 -16.95 -11.98
CA LYS A 11 0.20 -17.12 -11.54
C LYS A 11 0.25 -17.79 -10.17
N LEU A 12 -0.34 -17.16 -9.15
CA LEU A 12 -0.68 -17.82 -7.89
C LEU A 12 -1.66 -18.97 -8.21
N SER A 13 -1.12 -20.18 -8.38
CA SER A 13 -1.89 -21.40 -8.51
C SER A 13 -2.14 -21.97 -7.12
N VAL A 14 -3.41 -22.21 -6.79
CA VAL A 14 -3.94 -22.74 -5.52
C VAL A 14 -3.40 -24.16 -5.19
N ALA A 15 -2.61 -24.78 -6.08
CA ALA A 15 -2.18 -26.17 -5.94
C ALA A 15 -0.90 -26.44 -5.11
N SER A 16 -0.19 -25.41 -4.61
CA SER A 16 1.12 -25.62 -3.94
C SER A 16 1.12 -25.56 -2.41
N ILE A 17 -0.04 -25.51 -1.75
CA ILE A 17 -0.12 -25.55 -0.28
C ILE A 17 -0.68 -26.92 0.15
N SER A 18 0.19 -27.91 0.31
CA SER A 18 -0.17 -29.24 0.81
C SER A 18 -0.64 -29.17 2.28
N PRO A 19 -1.81 -29.75 2.65
CA PRO A 19 -2.31 -29.73 4.01
C PRO A 19 -1.84 -30.99 4.75
N THR A 20 -0.59 -31.01 5.19
CA THR A 20 -0.15 -32.00 6.17
C THR A 20 0.75 -31.31 7.16
N VAL A 21 0.31 -31.14 8.41
CA VAL A 21 1.10 -31.43 9.62
C VAL A 21 0.27 -31.23 10.89
N ARG A 22 0.54 -32.14 11.81
CA ARG A 22 0.00 -32.40 13.14
C ARG A 22 -0.14 -31.18 14.04
N THR A 23 -1.18 -31.22 14.86
CA THR A 23 -1.44 -30.36 16.02
C THR A 23 -0.25 -30.34 16.98
N ARG A 24 0.40 -29.18 17.12
CA ARG A 24 1.20 -28.81 18.29
C ARG A 24 0.55 -27.61 18.97
N PRO A 25 0.58 -27.54 20.32
CA PRO A 25 0.05 -26.40 21.05
C PRO A 25 0.87 -25.15 20.72
N VAL A 26 0.17 -24.05 20.46
CA VAL A 26 0.75 -22.76 20.06
C VAL A 26 1.43 -22.11 21.28
N PRO A 27 2.75 -21.79 21.23
CA PRO A 27 3.40 -21.08 22.33
C PRO A 27 2.99 -19.60 22.35
N ASN A 28 2.87 -19.05 23.56
CA ASN A 28 2.46 -17.67 23.86
C ASN A 28 3.63 -16.68 23.72
N THR A 29 4.24 -16.62 22.53
CA THR A 29 5.30 -15.66 22.22
C THR A 29 4.94 -14.94 20.93
N LEU A 30 4.74 -13.63 21.00
CA LEU A 30 4.36 -12.78 19.86
C LEU A 30 5.54 -12.63 18.91
N ASP A 31 5.55 -13.42 17.84
CA ASP A 31 6.52 -13.26 16.75
C ASP A 31 6.21 -12.00 15.93
N LYS A 32 7.26 -11.30 15.50
CA LYS A 32 7.20 -10.02 14.77
C LYS A 32 6.37 -10.10 13.47
N GLU A 33 6.24 -11.30 12.91
CA GLU A 33 5.49 -11.59 11.69
C GLU A 33 3.98 -11.77 11.97
N ASP A 34 3.62 -12.31 13.13
CA ASP A 34 2.22 -12.49 13.57
C ASP A 34 1.52 -11.14 13.79
N ALA A 35 2.26 -10.12 14.22
CA ALA A 35 1.76 -8.77 14.43
C ALA A 35 1.48 -8.00 13.13
N ILE A 36 2.06 -8.41 11.99
CA ILE A 36 1.76 -7.80 10.68
C ILE A 36 0.56 -8.52 10.05
N ALA A 37 0.50 -9.86 10.14
CA ALA A 37 -0.59 -10.68 9.62
C ALA A 37 -1.94 -10.39 10.32
N ARG A 38 -1.97 -10.29 11.66
CA ARG A 38 -3.18 -10.00 12.45
C ARG A 38 -3.74 -8.59 12.27
N ASN A 39 -2.96 -7.67 11.73
CA ASN A 39 -3.13 -6.22 11.86
C ASN A 39 -3.67 -5.57 10.59
N ASP A 40 -3.35 -6.20 9.49
CA ASP A 40 -3.94 -6.04 8.19
C ASP A 40 -5.41 -6.58 8.21
N ALA A 41 -5.77 -7.45 9.16
CA ALA A 41 -7.12 -8.01 9.33
C ALA A 41 -8.23 -7.04 9.79
N LEU A 42 -7.94 -5.77 10.09
CA LEU A 42 -8.97 -4.86 10.61
C LEU A 42 -10.03 -4.56 9.55
N PRO A 43 -11.33 -4.74 9.86
CA PRO A 43 -12.38 -4.27 8.97
C PRO A 43 -12.28 -2.75 8.88
N ALA A 44 -12.21 -2.20 7.66
CA ALA A 44 -12.50 -0.79 7.47
C ALA A 44 -13.86 -0.51 8.13
N ALA A 45 -13.90 0.42 9.08
CA ALA A 45 -15.16 0.94 9.61
C ALA A 45 -16.04 1.27 8.40
N HIS A 46 -17.24 0.69 8.38
CA HIS A 46 -18.22 0.79 7.30
C HIS A 46 -18.57 2.26 7.04
N VAL A 47 -17.76 2.97 6.27
CA VAL A 47 -18.18 4.19 5.60
C VAL A 47 -19.03 3.70 4.43
N LYS A 48 -20.35 3.81 4.58
CA LYS A 48 -21.29 3.70 3.46
C LYS A 48 -20.93 4.78 2.41
N SER A 49 -19.98 4.49 1.54
CA SER A 49 -19.85 5.20 0.28
C SER A 49 -20.85 4.57 -0.68
N ARG A 50 -21.89 5.32 -1.03
CA ARG A 50 -22.85 4.95 -2.07
C ARG A 50 -22.11 4.45 -3.30
N SER A 51 -22.54 3.29 -3.80
CA SER A 51 -22.22 2.81 -5.13
C SER A 51 -22.59 3.88 -6.15
N ALA A 52 -21.58 4.45 -6.81
CA ALA A 52 -21.75 4.96 -8.15
C ALA A 52 -21.36 3.81 -9.08
N ASP A 53 -22.38 3.09 -9.53
CA ASP A 53 -22.30 2.22 -10.70
C ASP A 53 -21.64 3.00 -11.83
N ALA A 54 -20.68 2.36 -12.50
CA ALA A 54 -20.17 2.82 -13.77
C ALA A 54 -21.15 2.44 -14.89
N PRO A 55 -21.61 3.37 -15.74
CA PRO A 55 -22.05 3.02 -17.07
C PRO A 55 -21.06 3.55 -18.11
N GLY A 56 -20.88 2.74 -19.17
CA GLY A 56 -20.52 3.27 -20.49
C GLY A 56 -19.07 3.06 -20.93
N SER A 57 -18.86 2.00 -21.71
CA SER A 57 -17.78 1.90 -22.69
C SER A 57 -17.89 3.06 -23.68
N GLY A 58 -17.17 4.15 -23.41
CA GLY A 58 -17.03 5.31 -24.27
C GLY A 58 -15.56 5.51 -24.62
N ARG A 59 -15.18 5.17 -25.85
CA ARG A 59 -13.83 5.38 -26.39
C ARG A 59 -13.58 6.90 -26.49
N LEU A 60 -12.84 7.46 -25.53
CA LEU A 60 -12.40 8.86 -25.59
C LEU A 60 -11.09 8.97 -26.39
N PRO A 61 -10.88 10.11 -27.11
CA PRO A 61 -9.76 10.29 -28.01
C PRO A 61 -8.44 10.36 -27.24
N ARG A 62 -7.39 9.77 -27.83
CA ARG A 62 -6.00 9.89 -27.36
C ARG A 62 -5.61 11.38 -27.37
N GLY A 63 -5.82 12.06 -26.25
CA GLY A 63 -5.18 13.34 -25.97
C GLY A 63 -3.67 13.12 -26.01
N SER A 64 -2.96 14.02 -26.69
CA SER A 64 -1.51 13.99 -26.85
C SER A 64 -0.85 13.69 -25.52
N ALA A 65 -0.16 12.55 -25.43
CA ALA A 65 0.63 12.19 -24.27
C ALA A 65 1.58 13.36 -23.97
N SER A 66 1.34 14.07 -22.87
CA SER A 66 2.37 14.88 -22.26
C SER A 66 3.57 13.94 -22.06
N SER A 67 4.74 14.31 -22.54
CA SER A 67 5.99 13.54 -22.55
C SER A 67 6.57 13.28 -21.14
N ARG A 68 5.73 13.14 -20.12
CA ARG A 68 6.13 12.92 -18.73
C ARG A 68 5.94 11.46 -18.38
N SER A 69 6.98 10.83 -17.87
CA SER A 69 6.94 9.47 -17.32
C SER A 69 5.83 9.34 -16.27
N PRO A 70 5.14 8.19 -16.18
CA PRO A 70 4.16 7.94 -15.13
C PRO A 70 4.82 8.02 -13.75
N VAL A 71 4.03 8.31 -12.73
CA VAL A 71 4.50 8.41 -11.33
C VAL A 71 4.00 7.21 -10.54
N LEU A 72 4.90 6.55 -9.82
CA LEU A 72 4.57 5.66 -8.72
C LEU A 72 4.82 6.40 -7.40
N LEU A 73 3.75 6.80 -6.73
CA LEU A 73 3.81 7.49 -5.45
C LEU A 73 3.41 6.54 -4.31
N VAL A 74 4.30 6.34 -3.36
CA VAL A 74 4.04 5.59 -2.13
C VAL A 74 3.70 6.56 -1.00
N VAL A 75 2.55 6.38 -0.34
CA VAL A 75 2.22 7.08 0.90
C VAL A 75 2.39 6.10 2.05
N ALA A 76 3.50 6.22 2.77
CA ALA A 76 3.91 5.38 3.88
C ALA A 76 3.65 6.06 5.23
N GLY A 77 3.63 5.28 6.31
CA GLY A 77 3.41 5.80 7.65
C GLY A 77 2.74 4.79 8.59
N ARG A 78 2.93 5.00 9.88
CA ARG A 78 2.32 4.19 10.95
C ARG A 78 0.79 4.25 10.90
N ILE A 79 0.12 3.32 11.60
CA ILE A 79 -1.34 3.37 11.73
C ILE A 79 -1.80 4.71 12.30
N ALA A 80 -2.98 5.18 11.88
CA ALA A 80 -3.58 6.45 12.33
C ALA A 80 -2.80 7.76 12.00
N THR A 81 -1.71 7.73 11.23
CA THR A 81 -0.98 8.94 10.77
C THR A 81 -1.69 9.74 9.65
N GLY A 82 -2.90 9.37 9.26
CA GLY A 82 -3.65 10.11 8.23
C GLY A 82 -3.26 9.82 6.77
N LYS A 83 -2.46 8.78 6.49
CA LYS A 83 -2.05 8.37 5.13
C LYS A 83 -3.17 8.40 4.11
N SER A 84 -4.33 7.81 4.40
CA SER A 84 -5.43 7.72 3.44
C SER A 84 -6.02 9.07 3.02
N THR A 85 -5.95 10.08 3.89
CA THR A 85 -6.34 11.46 3.54
C THR A 85 -5.33 12.05 2.57
N ILE A 86 -4.04 11.91 2.88
CA ILE A 86 -2.93 12.39 2.04
C ILE A 86 -2.94 11.67 0.68
N ALA A 87 -3.02 10.34 0.67
CA ALA A 87 -3.01 9.51 -0.52
C ALA A 87 -4.17 9.83 -1.46
N ARG A 88 -5.38 10.06 -0.93
CA ARG A 88 -6.53 10.48 -1.74
C ARG A 88 -6.29 11.83 -2.40
N GLY A 89 -5.87 12.83 -1.62
CA GLY A 89 -5.64 14.17 -2.18
C GLY A 89 -4.51 14.19 -3.21
N LEU A 90 -3.43 13.44 -2.98
CA LEU A 90 -2.32 13.33 -3.93
C LEU A 90 -2.71 12.55 -5.19
N ALA A 91 -3.54 11.51 -5.07
CA ALA A 91 -4.06 10.78 -6.23
C ALA A 91 -4.93 11.69 -7.13
N GLU A 92 -5.78 12.53 -6.52
CA GLU A 92 -6.57 13.54 -7.26
C GLU A 92 -5.68 14.55 -7.99
N GLN A 93 -4.60 15.03 -7.37
CA GLN A 93 -3.68 15.97 -8.02
C GLN A 93 -2.95 15.36 -9.21
N LEU A 94 -2.61 14.07 -9.11
CA LEU A 94 -1.87 13.33 -10.13
C LEU A 94 -2.75 12.80 -11.27
N ASP A 95 -4.07 12.86 -11.14
CA ASP A 95 -5.01 12.06 -11.93
C ASP A 95 -4.60 10.56 -11.95
N ALA A 96 -4.20 10.07 -10.77
CA ALA A 96 -3.63 8.75 -10.59
C ALA A 96 -4.65 7.76 -10.03
N ALA A 97 -4.48 6.47 -10.34
CA ALA A 97 -5.23 5.43 -9.65
C ALA A 97 -4.78 5.30 -8.20
N LEU A 98 -5.71 5.21 -7.25
CA LEU A 98 -5.41 4.96 -5.84
C LEU A 98 -5.59 3.47 -5.51
N LEU A 99 -4.50 2.81 -5.12
CA LEU A 99 -4.53 1.44 -4.64
C LEU A 99 -4.28 1.42 -3.13
N VAL A 100 -5.21 0.84 -2.38
CA VAL A 100 -5.17 0.77 -0.92
C VAL A 100 -4.90 -0.67 -0.49
N ALA A 101 -3.91 -0.90 0.39
CA ALA A 101 -3.57 -2.24 0.87
C ALA A 101 -4.75 -2.93 1.56
N ASP A 102 -5.47 -2.22 2.43
CA ASP A 102 -6.61 -2.77 3.17
C ASP A 102 -7.72 -3.26 2.24
N ARG A 103 -8.06 -2.47 1.21
CA ARG A 103 -9.04 -2.90 0.19
C ARG A 103 -8.54 -4.06 -0.66
N THR A 104 -7.22 -4.13 -0.88
CA THR A 104 -6.60 -5.24 -1.63
C THR A 104 -6.73 -6.53 -0.83
N ARG A 105 -6.51 -6.46 0.47
CA ARG A 105 -6.67 -7.57 1.39
C ARG A 105 -8.10 -8.03 1.54
N GLU A 106 -9.05 -7.11 1.74
CA GLU A 106 -10.47 -7.44 1.78
C GLU A 106 -10.89 -8.21 0.51
N ARG A 107 -10.41 -7.78 -0.65
CA ARG A 107 -10.65 -8.49 -1.92
C ARG A 107 -10.03 -9.89 -1.93
N VAL A 108 -8.75 -10.01 -1.59
CA VAL A 108 -8.05 -11.32 -1.57
C VAL A 108 -8.74 -12.27 -0.59
N LEU A 109 -9.14 -11.79 0.59
CA LEU A 109 -9.87 -12.58 1.57
C LEU A 109 -11.24 -13.01 1.07
N ALA A 110 -11.97 -12.12 0.39
CA ALA A 110 -13.25 -12.47 -0.22
C ALA A 110 -13.08 -13.55 -1.31
N GLU A 111 -12.10 -13.41 -2.19
CA GLU A 111 -11.79 -14.41 -3.23
C GLU A 111 -11.39 -15.77 -2.63
N LEU A 112 -10.57 -15.76 -1.58
CA LEU A 112 -10.21 -16.98 -0.83
C LEU A 112 -11.42 -17.61 -0.15
N ALA A 113 -12.28 -16.81 0.47
CA ALA A 113 -13.49 -17.30 1.12
C ALA A 113 -14.46 -17.95 0.12
N HIS A 114 -14.57 -17.41 -1.10
CA HIS A 114 -15.39 -17.98 -2.17
C HIS A 114 -14.80 -19.28 -2.75
N SER A 115 -13.48 -19.38 -2.85
CA SER A 115 -12.79 -20.55 -3.42
C SER A 115 -12.52 -21.66 -2.40
N THR A 116 -12.55 -21.35 -1.10
CA THR A 116 -12.32 -22.29 0.00
C THR A 116 -13.47 -22.26 1.00
N SER A 117 -13.29 -21.61 2.17
CA SER A 117 -14.34 -21.27 3.12
C SER A 117 -14.01 -19.96 3.85
N PRO A 118 -15.00 -19.29 4.46
CA PRO A 118 -14.75 -18.11 5.29
C PRO A 118 -13.76 -18.36 6.43
N GLU A 119 -13.85 -19.50 7.11
CA GLU A 119 -12.96 -19.86 8.22
C GLU A 119 -11.52 -20.12 7.74
N ALA A 120 -11.36 -20.76 6.58
CA ALA A 120 -10.06 -21.00 5.98
C ALA A 120 -9.38 -19.68 5.57
N ALA A 121 -10.13 -18.77 4.94
CA ALA A 121 -9.63 -17.44 4.59
C ALA A 121 -9.22 -16.63 5.83
N LEU A 122 -10.02 -16.67 6.90
CA LEU A 122 -9.67 -16.01 8.16
C LEU A 122 -8.39 -16.61 8.79
N ARG A 123 -8.22 -17.93 8.75
CA ARG A 123 -7.00 -18.58 9.25
C ARG A 123 -5.77 -18.18 8.44
N LEU A 124 -5.89 -18.06 7.12
CA LEU A 124 -4.81 -17.61 6.23
C LEU A 124 -4.41 -16.17 6.51
N ASN A 125 -5.39 -15.30 6.78
CA ASN A 125 -5.15 -13.91 7.14
C ASN A 125 -4.21 -13.75 8.34
N LEU A 126 -4.25 -14.72 9.28
CA LEU A 126 -3.45 -14.73 10.50
C LEU A 126 -2.07 -15.40 10.30
N GLN A 127 -1.77 -15.95 9.13
CA GLN A 127 -0.50 -16.64 8.89
C GLN A 127 0.65 -15.66 8.63
N PRO A 128 1.86 -15.98 9.11
CA PRO A 128 3.08 -15.34 8.64
C PRO A 128 3.17 -15.37 7.11
N GLY A 129 3.57 -14.25 6.50
CA GLY A 129 3.69 -14.12 5.04
C GLY A 129 2.41 -13.74 4.30
N PHE A 130 1.22 -13.76 4.92
CA PHE A 130 0.01 -13.28 4.25
C PHE A 130 0.11 -11.80 3.89
N ALA A 131 0.69 -10.99 4.78
CA ALA A 131 0.97 -9.59 4.51
C ALA A 131 1.89 -9.41 3.28
N ASP A 132 2.95 -10.22 3.13
CA ASP A 132 3.81 -10.18 1.95
C ASP A 132 3.02 -10.49 0.67
N ALA A 133 2.09 -11.45 0.72
CA ALA A 133 1.21 -11.74 -0.41
C ALA A 133 0.30 -10.54 -0.77
N ILE A 134 -0.19 -9.78 0.22
CA ILE A 134 -0.97 -8.56 -0.01
C ILE A 134 -0.12 -7.48 -0.69
N TYR A 135 1.12 -7.27 -0.24
CA TYR A 135 2.03 -6.32 -0.90
C TYR A 135 2.40 -6.78 -2.32
N ALA A 136 2.62 -8.08 -2.53
CA ALA A 136 2.87 -8.63 -3.86
C ALA A 136 1.68 -8.38 -4.80
N GLU A 137 0.45 -8.60 -4.34
CA GLU A 137 -0.76 -8.31 -5.12
C GLU A 137 -0.94 -6.81 -5.36
N LEU A 138 -0.67 -5.96 -4.36
CA LEU A 138 -0.71 -4.52 -4.49
C LEU A 138 0.24 -4.02 -5.58
N LEU A 139 1.49 -4.52 -5.59
CA LEU A 139 2.50 -4.18 -6.59
C LEU A 139 2.16 -4.76 -7.97
N ARG A 140 1.57 -5.97 -8.03
CA ARG A 140 1.08 -6.55 -9.29
C ARG A 140 0.02 -5.66 -9.94
N ARG A 141 -0.94 -5.17 -9.15
CA ARG A 141 -1.98 -4.23 -9.61
C ARG A 141 -1.40 -2.86 -9.98
N ALA A 142 -0.39 -2.40 -9.26
CA ALA A 142 0.33 -1.17 -9.60
C ALA A 142 1.00 -1.28 -10.97
N ARG A 143 1.62 -2.44 -11.28
CA ARG A 143 2.20 -2.73 -12.60
C ARG A 143 1.16 -2.63 -13.72
N GLU A 144 -0.04 -3.18 -13.53
CA GLU A 144 -1.12 -3.12 -14.52
C GLU A 144 -1.56 -1.69 -14.86
N VAL A 145 -1.46 -0.77 -13.88
CA VAL A 145 -1.78 0.65 -14.07
C VAL A 145 -0.61 1.40 -14.70
N LEU A 146 0.61 1.14 -14.24
CA LEU A 146 1.83 1.83 -14.69
C LEU A 146 2.24 1.45 -16.11
N ALA A 147 2.08 0.18 -16.51
CA ALA A 147 2.48 -0.33 -17.82
C ALA A 147 1.88 0.45 -19.01
N PRO A 148 0.58 0.84 -19.02
CA PRO A 148 0.02 1.70 -20.06
C PRO A 148 0.38 3.20 -19.91
N GLY A 149 1.28 3.56 -18.99
CA GLY A 149 1.74 4.94 -18.79
C GLY A 149 0.87 5.77 -17.84
N ARG A 150 0.07 5.16 -16.96
CA ARG A 150 -0.75 5.89 -15.98
C ARG A 150 -0.09 5.93 -14.61
N SER A 151 -0.17 7.06 -13.94
CA SER A 151 0.34 7.21 -12.57
C SER A 151 -0.52 6.43 -11.56
N VAL A 152 0.12 5.98 -10.48
CA VAL A 152 -0.53 5.24 -9.39
C VAL A 152 -0.04 5.74 -8.03
N VAL A 153 -0.96 5.80 -7.06
CA VAL A 153 -0.68 6.06 -5.65
C VAL A 153 -0.95 4.80 -4.85
N LEU A 154 0.02 4.38 -4.03
CA LEU A 154 -0.12 3.26 -3.09
C LEU A 154 -0.34 3.80 -1.68
N ASP A 155 -1.49 3.51 -1.08
CA ASP A 155 -1.80 3.77 0.33
C ASP A 155 -1.61 2.49 1.14
N ALA A 156 -0.47 2.37 1.79
CA ALA A 156 -0.12 1.25 2.65
C ALA A 156 0.90 1.67 3.71
N ALA A 157 1.08 0.89 4.77
CA ALA A 157 2.03 1.26 5.81
C ALA A 157 3.50 1.27 5.31
N PHE A 158 3.88 0.32 4.45
CA PHE A 158 5.27 0.13 3.98
C PHE A 158 6.32 0.11 5.13
N PRO A 159 6.13 -0.74 6.16
CA PRO A 159 6.95 -0.69 7.37
C PRO A 159 8.39 -1.19 7.14
N ARG A 160 8.60 -2.07 6.16
CA ARG A 160 9.89 -2.73 5.90
C ARG A 160 10.58 -2.16 4.66
N ARG A 161 11.91 -2.03 4.73
CA ARG A 161 12.78 -1.64 3.61
C ARG A 161 12.59 -2.54 2.39
N ALA A 162 12.45 -3.85 2.58
CA ALA A 162 12.24 -4.79 1.47
C ALA A 162 10.99 -4.46 0.64
N LEU A 163 9.89 -4.05 1.29
CA LEU A 163 8.65 -3.68 0.59
C LEU A 163 8.80 -2.37 -0.19
N ARG A 164 9.52 -1.40 0.36
CA ARG A 164 9.78 -0.11 -0.30
C ARG A 164 10.74 -0.29 -1.47
N ARG A 165 11.76 -1.14 -1.34
CA ARG A 165 12.64 -1.52 -2.45
C ARG A 165 11.88 -2.21 -3.58
N ALA A 166 10.98 -3.14 -3.28
CA ALA A 166 10.16 -3.77 -4.32
C ALA A 166 9.28 -2.77 -5.08
N ALA A 167 8.78 -1.71 -4.42
CA ALA A 167 8.07 -0.63 -5.09
C ALA A 167 9.01 0.25 -5.94
N LEU A 168 10.21 0.56 -5.45
CA LEU A 168 11.23 1.30 -6.19
C LEU A 168 11.65 0.54 -7.46
N GLU A 169 11.96 -0.74 -7.33
CA GLU A 169 12.35 -1.63 -8.44
C GLU A 169 11.23 -1.70 -9.49
N LEU A 170 9.96 -1.79 -9.08
CA LEU A 170 8.82 -1.73 -9.99
C LEU A 170 8.77 -0.41 -10.79
N ALA A 171 9.05 0.73 -10.14
CA ALA A 171 9.08 2.02 -10.84
C ALA A 171 10.23 2.06 -11.85
N GLU A 172 11.43 1.62 -11.47
CA GLU A 172 12.61 1.57 -12.34
C GLU A 172 12.35 0.68 -13.57
N GLU A 173 11.81 -0.52 -13.37
CA GLU A 173 11.47 -1.47 -14.44
C GLU A 173 10.52 -0.88 -15.48
N LEU A 174 9.57 -0.03 -15.05
CA LEU A 174 8.56 0.57 -15.92
C LEU A 174 8.93 1.98 -16.40
N GLY A 175 10.13 2.47 -16.07
CA GLY A 175 10.56 3.83 -16.37
C GLY A 175 9.67 4.90 -15.72
N ALA A 176 9.01 4.55 -14.61
CA ALA A 176 8.17 5.44 -13.83
C ALA A 176 9.02 6.23 -12.84
N ARG A 177 8.59 7.46 -12.52
CA ARG A 177 9.19 8.25 -11.44
C ARG A 177 8.69 7.74 -10.10
N PHE A 178 9.61 7.29 -9.25
CA PHE A 178 9.30 6.89 -7.88
C PHE A 178 9.30 8.09 -6.93
N LEU A 179 8.27 8.21 -6.10
CA LEU A 179 8.14 9.21 -5.05
C LEU A 179 7.62 8.55 -3.76
N LEU A 180 8.04 9.04 -2.60
CA LEU A 180 7.60 8.56 -1.30
C LEU A 180 7.20 9.72 -0.38
N VAL A 181 6.02 9.64 0.21
CA VAL A 181 5.55 10.53 1.28
C VAL A 181 5.41 9.71 2.56
N GLU A 182 6.20 10.06 3.57
CA GLU A 182 6.17 9.44 4.90
C GLU A 182 5.35 10.31 5.85
N CYS A 183 4.17 9.84 6.25
CA CYS A 183 3.34 10.50 7.25
C CYS A 183 3.77 10.10 8.67
N ARG A 184 4.17 11.08 9.48
CA ARG A 184 4.53 10.94 10.90
C ARG A 184 3.55 11.72 11.76
N ALA A 185 3.23 11.19 12.94
CA ALA A 185 2.55 11.95 13.98
C ALA A 185 2.98 11.43 15.36
N ASP A 186 2.81 12.26 16.37
CA ASP A 186 3.15 11.94 17.75
C ASP A 186 2.36 10.74 18.27
N ASP A 187 3.03 9.92 19.09
CA ASP A 187 2.48 8.69 19.64
C ASP A 187 1.15 8.88 20.39
N GLU A 188 1.02 9.99 21.14
CA GLU A 188 -0.22 10.36 21.82
C GLU A 188 -1.35 10.61 20.83
N VAL A 189 -1.08 11.40 19.77
CA VAL A 189 -2.03 11.68 18.69
C VAL A 189 -2.45 10.39 17.97
N LEU A 190 -1.52 9.45 17.76
CA LEU A 190 -1.81 8.17 17.14
C LEU A 190 -2.75 7.31 17.99
N ARG A 191 -2.51 7.24 19.31
CA ARG A 191 -3.38 6.52 20.25
C ARG A 191 -4.79 7.10 20.27
N ASP A 192 -4.91 8.42 20.38
CA ASP A 192 -6.22 9.10 20.41
C ASP A 192 -7.01 8.87 19.12
N ARG A 193 -6.34 9.02 17.97
CA ARG A 193 -6.96 8.76 16.65
C ARG A 193 -7.36 7.31 16.50
N LEU A 194 -6.54 6.37 16.96
CA LEU A 194 -6.84 4.95 16.85
C LEU A 194 -8.01 4.54 17.76
N ALA A 195 -8.06 5.06 18.99
CA ALA A 195 -9.17 4.88 19.91
C ALA A 195 -10.48 5.43 19.33
N ALA A 196 -10.47 6.66 18.81
CA ALA A 196 -11.64 7.27 18.18
C ALA A 196 -12.14 6.46 16.97
N ARG A 197 -11.23 5.92 16.15
CA ARG A 197 -11.59 5.05 15.03
C ARG A 197 -12.17 3.71 15.48
N ALA A 198 -11.61 3.11 16.54
CA ALA A 198 -12.14 1.87 17.11
C ALA A 198 -13.58 2.08 17.58
N THR A 199 -13.83 3.14 18.37
CA THR A 199 -15.17 3.49 18.83
C THR A 199 -16.13 3.75 17.68
N ALA A 200 -15.71 4.49 16.65
CA ALA A 200 -16.54 4.73 15.45
C ALA A 200 -16.84 3.44 14.66
N ALA A 201 -15.98 2.43 14.75
CA ALA A 201 -16.18 1.11 14.17
C ALA A 201 -17.01 0.16 15.06
N GLY A 202 -17.45 0.61 16.25
CA GLY A 202 -18.12 -0.24 17.22
C GLY A 202 -17.19 -1.23 17.93
N VAL A 203 -15.87 -0.98 17.90
CA VAL A 203 -14.84 -1.79 18.55
C VAL A 203 -14.33 -1.08 19.80
N THR A 204 -14.03 -1.84 20.85
CA THR A 204 -13.41 -1.30 22.06
C THR A 204 -11.96 -0.85 21.76
N PRO A 205 -11.55 0.37 22.15
CA PRO A 205 -10.19 0.87 21.90
C PRO A 205 -9.08 -0.08 22.34
N GLU A 206 -9.28 -0.82 23.42
CA GLU A 206 -8.35 -1.82 23.99
C GLU A 206 -8.03 -2.94 23.00
N THR A 207 -8.90 -3.20 22.04
CA THR A 207 -8.67 -4.19 20.97
C THR A 207 -7.69 -3.66 19.93
N TRP A 208 -7.72 -2.35 19.63
CA TRP A 208 -6.93 -1.76 18.54
C TRP A 208 -5.63 -1.11 19.02
N LEU A 209 -5.58 -0.59 20.24
CA LEU A 209 -4.39 0.08 20.79
C LEU A 209 -3.11 -0.80 20.74
N PRO A 210 -3.15 -2.11 21.06
CA PRO A 210 -1.96 -2.97 20.97
C PRO A 210 -1.38 -3.10 19.56
N LEU A 211 -2.15 -2.78 18.51
CA LEU A 211 -1.67 -2.81 17.13
C LEU A 211 -0.63 -1.72 16.85
N LEU A 212 -0.67 -0.61 17.60
CA LEU A 212 0.31 0.46 17.47
C LEU A 212 1.73 -0.05 17.77
N ASP A 213 1.87 -0.89 18.80
CA ASP A 213 3.16 -1.45 19.20
C ASP A 213 3.70 -2.41 18.12
N GLY A 214 2.82 -3.21 17.51
CA GLY A 214 3.19 -4.08 16.38
C GLY A 214 3.73 -3.28 15.19
N PHE A 215 3.07 -2.17 14.84
CA PHE A 215 3.58 -1.26 13.79
C PHE A 215 4.92 -0.63 14.16
N ASN A 216 5.10 -0.24 15.42
CA ASN A 216 6.34 0.38 15.88
C ASN A 216 7.52 -0.60 15.76
N GLN A 217 7.31 -1.85 16.14
CA GLN A 217 8.33 -2.89 16.07
C GLN A 217 8.69 -3.28 14.63
N ALA A 218 7.72 -3.23 13.72
CA ALA A 218 7.95 -3.54 12.30
C ALA A 218 8.55 -2.36 11.51
N TRP A 219 8.45 -1.12 12.02
CA TRP A 219 8.86 0.08 11.30
C TRP A 219 10.38 0.18 11.18
N GLN A 220 10.86 0.27 9.95
CA GLN A 220 12.25 0.53 9.61
C GLN A 220 12.35 1.94 9.03
N SER A 221 13.34 2.71 9.49
CA SER A 221 13.65 4.04 8.94
C SER A 221 13.78 3.99 7.43
N ILE A 222 13.37 5.08 6.77
CA ILE A 222 13.47 5.23 5.31
C ILE A 222 14.78 5.95 5.03
N ASP A 223 15.77 5.21 4.56
CA ASP A 223 17.13 5.67 4.24
C ASP A 223 17.54 5.27 2.80
N GLU A 224 16.72 4.46 2.13
CA GLU A 224 16.96 3.97 0.78
C GLU A 224 16.39 4.86 -0.34
N VAL A 225 15.65 5.92 0.00
CA VAL A 225 15.04 6.85 -0.97
C VAL A 225 15.75 8.19 -0.88
N SER A 226 16.05 8.81 -2.03
CA SER A 226 16.71 10.11 -2.06
C SER A 226 15.81 11.21 -1.46
N GLU A 227 16.42 12.20 -0.81
CA GLU A 227 15.71 13.35 -0.23
C GLU A 227 14.88 14.12 -1.26
N THR A 228 15.29 14.13 -2.53
CA THR A 228 14.56 14.77 -3.63
C THR A 228 13.28 14.03 -4.04
N SER A 229 13.13 12.78 -3.61
CA SER A 229 12.00 11.90 -3.91
C SER A 229 11.28 11.45 -2.64
N HIS A 230 11.69 11.92 -1.47
CA HIS A 230 11.16 11.55 -0.15
C HIS A 230 10.71 12.79 0.61
N LEU A 231 9.42 12.89 0.91
CA LEU A 231 8.86 13.89 1.80
C LEU A 231 8.54 13.26 3.16
N VAL A 232 9.05 13.83 4.24
CA VAL A 232 8.56 13.54 5.59
C VAL A 232 7.51 14.59 5.95
N LEU A 233 6.30 14.15 6.27
CA LEU A 233 5.16 15.00 6.57
C LEU A 233 4.70 14.78 8.01
N ASP A 234 4.76 15.83 8.82
CA ASP A 234 4.12 15.83 10.14
C ASP A 234 2.60 16.05 9.98
N THR A 235 1.83 15.07 10.45
CA THR A 235 0.38 15.03 10.42
C THR A 235 -0.23 15.06 11.82
N SER A 236 0.53 15.47 12.84
CA SER A 236 0.05 15.63 14.23
C SER A 236 -1.04 16.70 14.33
N GLY A 237 -0.92 17.76 13.51
CA GLY A 237 -1.95 18.81 13.38
C GLY A 237 -3.15 18.42 12.51
N ALA A 238 -3.87 19.44 12.03
CA ALA A 238 -4.99 19.27 11.11
C ALA A 238 -4.55 18.59 9.80
N PRO A 239 -5.18 17.48 9.38
CA PRO A 239 -4.80 16.73 8.18
C PRO A 239 -4.74 17.55 6.90
N GLU A 240 -5.55 18.60 6.81
CA GLU A 240 -5.65 19.51 5.66
C GLU A 240 -4.34 20.27 5.44
N ARG A 241 -3.69 20.72 6.52
CA ARG A 241 -2.39 21.41 6.42
C ARG A 241 -1.31 20.47 5.89
N GLY A 242 -1.34 19.21 6.35
CA GLY A 242 -0.43 18.19 5.85
C GLY A 242 -0.65 17.93 4.35
N LEU A 243 -1.92 17.88 3.92
CA LEU A 243 -2.26 17.69 2.52
C LEU A 243 -1.76 18.85 1.66
N ASP A 244 -1.99 20.10 2.05
CA ASP A 244 -1.56 21.27 1.29
C ASP A 244 -0.03 21.30 1.10
N ALA A 245 0.72 20.99 2.16
CA ALA A 245 2.19 20.87 2.08
C ALA A 245 2.62 19.74 1.11
N ALA A 246 1.96 18.57 1.18
CA ALA A 246 2.25 17.46 0.29
C ALA A 246 1.92 17.78 -1.18
N ARG A 247 0.81 18.48 -1.43
CA ARG A 247 0.39 18.96 -2.76
C ARG A 247 1.41 19.93 -3.34
N ALA A 248 1.89 20.88 -2.52
CA ALA A 248 2.89 21.85 -2.93
C ALA A 248 4.25 21.18 -3.26
N TRP A 249 4.72 20.29 -2.39
CA TRP A 249 5.93 19.50 -2.64
C TRP A 249 5.82 18.69 -3.94
N LEU A 250 4.71 17.97 -4.13
CA LEU A 250 4.50 17.18 -5.33
C LEU A 250 4.55 18.05 -6.60
N ALA A 251 3.92 19.23 -6.59
CA ALA A 251 3.97 20.15 -7.72
C ALA A 251 5.40 20.60 -8.05
N GLN A 252 6.20 20.94 -7.02
CA GLN A 252 7.60 21.34 -7.19
C GLN A 252 8.44 20.20 -7.75
N VAL A 253 8.29 19.00 -7.20
CA VAL A 253 9.03 17.81 -7.62
C VAL A 253 8.69 17.46 -9.07
N LEU A 254 7.41 17.48 -9.46
CA LEU A 254 7.00 17.21 -10.84
C LEU A 254 7.40 18.30 -11.83
N ALA A 255 7.59 19.54 -11.38
CA ALA A 255 8.10 20.64 -12.19
C ALA A 255 9.62 20.52 -12.40
N ALA A 256 10.35 19.99 -11.41
CA ALA A 256 11.76 19.67 -11.57
C ALA A 256 11.92 18.51 -12.56
N THR A 257 12.61 18.78 -13.68
CA THR A 257 12.99 17.74 -14.66
C THR A 257 13.81 16.68 -13.94
N PRO A 258 13.48 15.38 -14.04
CA PRO A 258 14.36 14.36 -13.51
C PRO A 258 15.71 14.48 -14.21
N ALA A 259 16.80 14.57 -13.44
CA ALA A 259 18.14 14.42 -13.99
C ALA A 259 18.21 13.01 -14.57
N VAL A 260 18.05 12.89 -15.89
CA VAL A 260 18.21 11.63 -16.59
C VAL A 260 19.67 11.21 -16.42
N GLY A 261 19.91 10.23 -15.54
CA GLY A 261 21.17 9.51 -15.50
C GLY A 261 21.34 8.80 -16.83
N ALA A 262 22.33 9.24 -17.62
CA ALA A 262 22.75 8.52 -18.80
C ALA A 262 23.14 7.08 -18.40
N PRO A 263 22.76 6.04 -19.17
CA PRO A 263 23.28 4.70 -18.94
C PRO A 263 24.80 4.75 -19.12
N GLY A 264 25.52 4.32 -18.09
CA GLY A 264 26.97 4.15 -18.11
C GLY A 264 27.38 3.26 -19.29
N LYS A 265 28.41 3.74 -20.01
CA LYS A 265 29.06 3.04 -21.11
C LYS A 265 29.70 1.73 -20.67
#